data_AF-X0U313-F1
#
_entry.id   AF-X0U313-F1
#
_cell.length_a   1.000
_cell.length_b   1.000
_cell.length_c   1.000
_cell.angle_alpha   90.00
_cell.angle_beta   90.00
_cell.angle_gamma   90.00
#
_symmetry.space_group_name_H-M   'P 1'
#
loop_
_entity.id
_entity.type
_entity.pdbx_description
1 polymer ?
#
loop_
_entity_poly.entity_id
_entity_poly.type
_entity_poly.pdbx_seq_one_letter_code
_entity_poly.pdbx_strand_id
1 'polypeptide(L)'
;MQLAKMGAIKANADWAIVFDTTAGAHRYLVCSDDGGDNWTTTGTNTIERTIDLADYKAGVVYGHGNATAPIGGVWDDDITYANNVAVFNPRGTGSGGYVYLENSKNTTTYGAGTRTSGVILLRKWTGAAWE
;
A
#
# COMPACT_ATOMS: atom_id res chain seq x y z
N MET A 1 -3.79 -0.94 5.81
CA MET A 1 -4.68 -1.93 5.15
C MET A 1 -5.88 -2.32 6.02
N GLN A 2 -5.68 -2.88 7.22
CA GLN A 2 -6.80 -3.31 8.07
C GLN A 2 -7.79 -2.17 8.40
N LEU A 3 -7.28 -0.96 8.70
CA LEU A 3 -8.13 0.20 8.97
C LEU A 3 -9.05 0.55 7.78
N ALA A 4 -8.49 0.67 6.57
CA ALA A 4 -9.26 0.97 5.36
C ALA A 4 -10.34 -0.08 5.09
N LYS A 5 -9.98 -1.37 5.15
CA LYS A 5 -10.93 -2.48 4.99
C LYS A 5 -12.08 -2.40 5.99
N MET A 6 -11.78 -2.14 7.26
CA MET A 6 -12.81 -2.09 8.30
C MET A 6 -13.65 -0.83 8.23
N GLY A 7 -13.05 0.29 7.84
CA GLY A 7 -13.76 1.53 7.52
C GLY A 7 -14.78 1.32 6.41
N ALA A 8 -14.37 0.71 5.29
CA ALA A 8 -15.25 0.44 4.16
C ALA A 8 -16.49 -0.38 4.54
N ILE A 9 -16.28 -1.48 5.28
CA ILE A 9 -17.38 -2.34 5.75
C ILE A 9 -18.31 -1.57 6.70
N LYS A 10 -17.74 -0.83 7.67
CA LYS A 10 -18.54 -0.14 8.69
C LYS A 10 -19.34 1.03 8.11
N ALA A 11 -18.75 1.77 7.19
CA ALA A 11 -19.38 2.92 6.54
C ALA A 11 -20.33 2.52 5.41
N ASN A 12 -20.27 1.27 4.95
CA ASN A 12 -20.92 0.83 3.72
C ASN A 12 -20.58 1.73 2.51
N ALA A 13 -19.30 2.16 2.44
CA ALA A 13 -18.74 2.98 1.37
C ALA A 13 -17.34 2.46 0.99
N ASP A 14 -16.84 2.82 -0.19
CA ASP A 14 -15.47 2.48 -0.59
C ASP A 14 -14.45 3.30 0.23
N TRP A 15 -13.40 2.66 0.72
CA TRP A 15 -12.26 3.32 1.37
C TRP A 15 -10.99 2.96 0.64
N ALA A 16 -9.99 3.84 0.68
CA ALA A 16 -8.74 3.64 -0.02
C ALA A 16 -7.51 3.84 0.85
N ILE A 17 -6.41 3.26 0.36
CA ILE A 17 -5.06 3.64 0.76
C ILE A 17 -4.42 4.27 -0.46
N VAL A 18 -4.06 5.54 -0.36
CA VAL A 18 -3.36 6.28 -1.40
C VAL A 18 -1.90 6.32 -1.02
N PHE A 19 -1.05 5.70 -1.83
CA PHE A 19 0.40 5.68 -1.61
C PHE A 19 1.02 6.90 -2.31
N ASP A 20 1.63 7.78 -1.52
CA ASP A 20 2.27 8.98 -2.05
C ASP A 20 3.73 8.66 -2.41
N THR A 21 3.96 8.44 -3.70
CA THR A 21 5.28 8.16 -4.29
C THR A 21 6.00 9.43 -4.75
N THR A 22 5.48 10.62 -4.42
CA THR A 22 6.18 11.88 -4.70
C THR A 22 7.58 11.81 -4.10
N ALA A 23 8.58 12.23 -4.87
CA ALA A 23 9.98 12.14 -4.46
C ALA A 23 10.19 12.73 -3.06
N GLY A 24 10.64 11.87 -2.13
CA GLY A 24 10.91 12.24 -0.73
C GLY A 24 9.72 12.28 0.22
N ALA A 25 8.48 12.06 -0.24
CA ALA A 25 7.29 12.11 0.62
C ALA A 25 7.06 10.83 1.44
N HIS A 26 7.58 9.68 0.96
CA HIS A 26 7.52 8.34 1.57
C HIS A 26 6.40 8.14 2.61
N ARG A 27 5.14 8.31 2.17
CA ARG A 27 3.98 8.27 3.06
C ARG A 27 2.79 7.62 2.39
N TYR A 28 1.80 7.24 3.17
CA TYR A 28 0.50 6.80 2.65
C TYR A 28 -0.63 7.38 3.48
N LEU A 29 -1.78 7.51 2.83
CA LEU A 29 -2.99 8.04 3.43
C LEU A 29 -4.06 6.95 3.44
N VAL A 30 -4.82 6.88 4.52
CA VAL A 30 -6.06 6.11 4.59
C VAL A 30 -7.20 7.10 4.42
N CYS A 31 -8.01 6.91 3.38
CA CYS A 31 -9.07 7.82 2.99
C CYS A 31 -10.43 7.13 3.01
N SER A 32 -11.47 7.84 3.44
CA SER A 32 -12.85 7.35 3.56
C SER A 32 -13.79 7.84 2.46
N ASP A 33 -13.36 8.83 1.68
CA ASP A 33 -14.10 9.42 0.57
C ASP A 33 -13.09 10.04 -0.43
N ASP A 34 -13.38 9.98 -1.72
CA ASP A 34 -12.52 10.41 -2.82
C ASP A 34 -12.90 11.79 -3.40
N GLY A 35 -13.92 12.44 -2.86
CA GLY A 35 -14.46 13.68 -3.40
C GLY A 35 -15.00 13.56 -4.82
N GLY A 36 -15.21 12.34 -5.33
CA GLY A 36 -15.70 12.04 -6.68
C GLY A 36 -14.63 11.98 -7.77
N ASP A 37 -13.34 11.95 -7.45
CA ASP A 37 -12.25 11.93 -8.43
C ASP A 37 -11.55 10.56 -8.61
N ASN A 38 -12.11 9.51 -8.02
CA ASN A 38 -11.55 8.16 -8.02
C ASN A 38 -10.13 8.10 -7.42
N TRP A 39 -9.92 8.82 -6.32
CA TRP A 39 -8.70 8.86 -5.51
C TRP A 39 -7.48 9.45 -6.22
N THR A 40 -7.70 10.21 -7.30
CA THR A 40 -6.62 10.73 -8.15
C THR A 40 -5.99 11.98 -7.58
N THR A 41 -6.71 12.76 -6.78
CA THR A 41 -6.19 13.97 -6.14
C THR A 41 -6.27 13.88 -4.62
N THR A 42 -5.13 13.75 -3.94
CA THR A 42 -5.12 13.60 -2.47
C THR A 42 -5.80 14.75 -1.72
N GLY A 43 -5.86 15.96 -2.30
CA GLY A 43 -6.46 17.14 -1.67
C GLY A 43 -8.00 17.17 -1.62
N THR A 44 -8.69 16.34 -2.42
CA THR A 44 -10.16 16.21 -2.42
C THR A 44 -10.63 15.10 -1.49
N ASN A 45 -9.73 14.15 -1.16
CA ASN A 45 -10.03 13.00 -0.32
C ASN A 45 -10.34 13.39 1.14
N THR A 46 -11.27 12.68 1.76
CA THR A 46 -11.43 12.71 3.22
C THR A 46 -10.38 11.80 3.85
N ILE A 47 -9.36 12.40 4.47
CA ILE A 47 -8.22 11.68 5.06
C ILE A 47 -8.52 11.33 6.51
N GLU A 48 -8.55 10.02 6.80
CA GLU A 48 -8.74 9.47 8.15
C GLU A 48 -7.42 9.29 8.89
N ARG A 49 -6.34 9.02 8.15
CA ARG A 49 -5.02 8.88 8.72
C ARG A 49 -3.93 9.12 7.69
N THR A 50 -2.89 9.85 8.10
CA THR A 50 -1.64 9.98 7.36
C THR A 50 -0.55 9.22 8.09
N ILE A 51 0.24 8.44 7.37
CA ILE A 51 1.37 7.68 7.90
C ILE A 51 2.61 8.07 7.12
N ASP A 52 3.58 8.65 7.81
CA ASP A 52 4.91 8.92 7.28
C ASP A 52 5.83 7.73 7.56
N LEU A 53 6.51 7.21 6.53
CA LEU A 53 7.44 6.09 6.70
C LEU A 53 8.72 6.52 7.41
N ALA A 54 9.09 7.81 7.34
CA ALA A 54 10.26 8.34 8.03
C ALA A 54 10.17 8.19 9.56
N ASP A 55 8.95 8.20 10.10
CA ASP A 55 8.69 8.05 11.54
C ASP A 55 9.14 6.67 12.09
N TYR A 56 9.19 5.64 11.24
CA TYR A 56 9.55 4.28 11.64
C TYR A 56 11.05 4.05 11.83
N LYS A 57 11.88 5.08 11.60
CA LYS A 57 13.35 5.04 11.70
C LYS A 57 13.94 4.00 10.71
N ALA A 58 15.27 3.84 10.69
CA ALA A 58 15.98 2.95 9.74
C ALA A 58 15.83 3.29 8.24
N GLY A 59 15.29 4.48 7.92
CA GLY A 59 15.13 4.97 6.54
C GLY A 59 14.24 4.06 5.71
N VAL A 60 13.06 3.72 6.24
CA VAL A 60 12.07 2.92 5.51
C VAL A 60 11.50 3.74 4.37
N VAL A 61 11.55 3.18 3.17
CA VAL A 61 11.05 3.81 1.94
C VAL A 61 10.32 2.77 1.09
N TYR A 62 9.60 3.23 0.06
CA TYR A 62 9.12 2.34 -1.00
C TYR A 62 10.30 1.82 -1.80
N GLY A 63 10.33 0.51 -2.02
CA GLY A 63 11.46 -0.15 -2.67
C GLY A 63 11.46 -1.65 -2.45
N HIS A 64 12.03 -2.39 -3.42
CA HIS A 64 12.21 -3.83 -3.33
C HIS A 64 13.60 -4.29 -2.86
N GLY A 65 14.56 -3.38 -2.65
CA GLY A 65 15.83 -3.62 -1.96
C GLY A 65 16.63 -4.79 -2.51
N ASN A 66 16.92 -5.77 -1.65
CA ASN A 66 17.67 -6.98 -2.02
C ASN A 66 16.80 -8.10 -2.61
N ALA A 67 15.51 -7.86 -2.85
CA ALA A 67 14.66 -8.85 -3.50
C ALA A 67 15.06 -9.02 -4.96
N THR A 68 15.29 -10.25 -5.38
CA THR A 68 15.67 -10.57 -6.77
C THR A 68 14.49 -11.05 -7.61
N ALA A 69 13.31 -11.25 -7.01
CA ALA A 69 12.09 -11.68 -7.68
C ALA A 69 10.85 -10.99 -7.07
N PRO A 70 9.83 -10.64 -7.87
CA PRO A 70 8.62 -9.98 -7.37
C PRO A 70 7.68 -10.95 -6.64
N ILE A 71 6.77 -10.42 -5.84
CA ILE A 71 5.62 -11.16 -5.32
C ILE A 71 4.62 -11.35 -6.46
N GLY A 72 4.88 -12.38 -7.28
CA GLY A 72 4.13 -12.64 -8.51
C GLY A 72 4.42 -11.63 -9.62
N GLY A 73 4.03 -11.96 -10.85
CA GLY A 73 4.15 -11.03 -11.99
C GLY A 73 5.58 -10.62 -12.33
N VAL A 74 5.74 -9.35 -12.73
CA VAL A 74 7.00 -8.70 -13.12
C VAL A 74 7.22 -7.42 -12.29
N TRP A 75 8.46 -6.95 -12.22
CA TRP A 75 8.81 -5.67 -11.60
C TRP A 75 8.50 -4.51 -12.54
N ASP A 76 7.29 -3.93 -12.45
CA ASP A 76 6.95 -2.69 -13.15
C ASP A 76 7.12 -1.45 -12.25
N ASP A 77 6.78 -1.59 -10.96
CA ASP A 77 6.89 -0.53 -9.93
C ASP A 77 7.00 -1.17 -8.52
N ASP A 78 7.46 -0.41 -7.52
CA ASP A 78 7.48 -0.76 -6.10
C ASP A 78 6.07 -0.76 -5.46
N ILE A 79 5.07 -0.30 -6.22
CA ILE A 79 3.67 -0.36 -5.85
C ILE A 79 2.91 -0.96 -7.02
N THR A 80 2.39 -2.17 -6.86
CA THR A 80 1.72 -2.88 -7.97
C THR A 80 0.24 -2.53 -8.11
N TYR A 81 -0.27 -1.63 -7.26
CA TYR A 81 -1.65 -1.19 -7.34
C TYR A 81 -1.81 -0.17 -8.46
N ALA A 82 -2.90 -0.28 -9.23
CA ALA A 82 -3.21 0.72 -10.24
C ALA A 82 -3.28 2.12 -9.61
N ASN A 83 -2.61 3.08 -10.24
CA ASN A 83 -2.51 4.48 -9.81
C ASN A 83 -1.96 4.66 -8.38
N ASN A 84 -1.23 3.69 -7.82
CA ASN A 84 -0.77 3.71 -6.43
C ASN A 84 -1.92 3.82 -5.42
N VAL A 85 -3.06 3.17 -5.71
CA VAL A 85 -4.24 3.16 -4.82
C VAL A 85 -4.76 1.75 -4.56
N ALA A 86 -4.84 1.36 -3.29
CA ALA A 86 -5.52 0.14 -2.86
C ALA A 86 -6.92 0.47 -2.32
N VAL A 87 -7.97 0.04 -3.04
CA VAL A 87 -9.37 0.29 -2.67
C VAL A 87 -9.97 -0.93 -2.00
N PHE A 88 -10.74 -0.74 -0.94
CA PHE A 88 -11.63 -1.72 -0.34
C PHE A 88 -13.08 -1.27 -0.49
N ASN A 89 -13.92 -2.19 -0.93
CA ASN A 89 -15.35 -1.97 -1.05
C ASN A 89 -16.11 -2.40 0.23
N PRO A 90 -17.41 -2.05 0.37
CA PRO A 90 -18.23 -2.40 1.53
C PRO A 90 -18.29 -3.88 1.88
N ARG A 91 -17.96 -4.79 0.95
CA ARG A 91 -17.91 -6.24 1.18
C ARG A 91 -16.59 -6.70 1.81
N GLY A 92 -15.66 -5.77 2.08
CA GLY A 92 -14.33 -6.09 2.60
C GLY A 92 -13.39 -6.72 1.57
N THR A 93 -13.75 -6.65 0.29
CA THR A 93 -12.95 -7.09 -0.86
C THR A 93 -12.42 -5.87 -1.60
N GLY A 94 -11.60 -6.00 -2.64
CA GLY A 94 -11.05 -4.81 -3.27
C GLY A 94 -9.99 -5.05 -4.32
N SER A 95 -9.11 -4.06 -4.47
CA SER A 95 -7.91 -4.15 -5.32
C SER A 95 -7.01 -5.30 -4.84
N GLY A 96 -6.25 -5.89 -5.77
CA GLY A 96 -5.17 -6.82 -5.46
C GLY A 96 -3.83 -6.22 -5.84
N GLY A 97 -2.81 -6.42 -5.01
CA GLY A 97 -1.47 -5.87 -5.26
C GLY A 97 -0.61 -5.85 -4.00
N TYR A 98 0.60 -5.32 -4.15
CA TYR A 98 1.61 -5.20 -3.10
C TYR A 98 2.25 -3.82 -3.14
N VAL A 99 2.64 -3.34 -1.96
CA VAL A 99 3.63 -2.29 -1.78
C VAL A 99 4.89 -2.92 -1.20
N TYR A 100 6.02 -2.63 -1.83
CA TYR A 100 7.33 -3.07 -1.37
C TYR A 100 7.95 -1.99 -0.47
N LEU A 101 8.51 -2.43 0.65
CA LEU A 101 9.16 -1.59 1.64
C LEU A 101 10.57 -2.10 1.88
N GLU A 102 11.54 -1.21 1.76
CA GLU A 102 12.95 -1.48 2.04
C GLU A 102 13.47 -0.59 3.17
N ASN A 103 14.59 -0.98 3.75
CA ASN A 103 15.36 -0.14 4.66
C ASN A 103 16.51 0.56 3.92
N SER A 104 17.06 1.64 4.49
CA SER A 104 18.13 2.42 3.85
C SER A 104 19.45 1.68 3.59
N LYS A 105 19.61 0.46 4.10
CA LYS A 105 20.76 -0.40 3.83
C LYS A 105 20.53 -1.39 2.69
N ASN A 106 19.31 -1.45 2.15
CA ASN A 106 18.88 -2.38 1.12
C ASN A 106 19.19 -3.84 1.48
N THR A 107 19.05 -4.19 2.76
CA THR A 107 19.33 -5.55 3.27
C THR A 107 18.08 -6.34 3.60
N THR A 108 16.96 -5.65 3.79
CA THR A 108 15.71 -6.26 4.22
C THR A 108 14.56 -5.63 3.45
N THR A 109 13.78 -6.47 2.77
CA THR A 109 12.58 -6.05 2.05
C THR A 109 11.36 -6.79 2.55
N TYR A 110 10.25 -6.06 2.69
CA TYR A 110 8.92 -6.61 2.91
C TYR A 110 7.98 -6.24 1.77
N GLY A 111 7.02 -7.10 1.48
CA GLY A 111 5.88 -6.78 0.65
C GLY A 111 4.60 -6.86 1.48
N ALA A 112 3.88 -5.74 1.58
CA ALA A 112 2.57 -5.68 2.23
C ALA A 112 1.50 -5.53 1.15
N GLY A 113 0.47 -6.35 1.17
CA GLY A 113 -0.46 -6.39 0.05
C GLY A 113 -1.80 -7.02 0.36
N THR A 114 -2.61 -7.07 -0.68
CA THR A 114 -3.95 -7.64 -0.64
C THR A 114 -4.20 -8.53 -1.86
N ARG A 115 -5.06 -9.52 -1.68
CA ARG A 115 -5.74 -10.20 -2.79
C ARG A 115 -7.07 -9.50 -3.07
N THR A 116 -7.61 -9.70 -4.26
CA THR A 116 -8.93 -9.18 -4.63
C THR A 116 -10.05 -9.67 -3.72
N SER A 117 -9.87 -10.82 -3.07
CA SER A 117 -10.74 -11.33 -2.01
C SER A 117 -10.69 -10.55 -0.70
N GLY A 118 -9.87 -9.51 -0.59
CA GLY A 118 -9.67 -8.71 0.63
C GLY A 118 -8.79 -9.35 1.69
N VAL A 119 -8.10 -10.45 1.36
CA VAL A 119 -7.10 -11.07 2.25
C VAL A 119 -5.86 -10.19 2.25
N ILE A 120 -5.44 -9.75 3.44
CA ILE A 120 -4.24 -8.94 3.64
C ILE A 120 -3.06 -9.86 3.95
N LEU A 121 -1.93 -9.65 3.30
CA LEU A 121 -0.72 -10.46 3.39
C LEU A 121 0.46 -9.55 3.70
N LEU A 122 1.35 -10.03 4.57
CA LEU A 122 2.68 -9.49 4.76
C LEU A 122 3.66 -10.60 4.40
N ARG A 123 4.66 -10.28 3.58
CA ARG A 123 5.73 -11.18 3.17
C ARG A 123 7.08 -10.55 3.40
N LYS A 124 8.05 -11.35 3.81
CA LYS A 124 9.46 -10.96 3.93
C LYS A 124 10.28 -11.66 2.86
N TRP A 125 11.22 -10.93 2.25
CA TRP A 125 12.22 -11.58 1.40
C TRP A 125 13.28 -12.29 2.25
N THR A 126 13.51 -13.57 1.99
CA THR A 126 14.48 -14.39 2.74
C THR A 126 15.86 -14.45 2.08
N GLY A 127 16.04 -13.80 0.92
CA GLY A 127 17.22 -13.96 0.06
C GLY A 127 16.99 -14.92 -1.11
N ALA A 128 15.94 -15.75 -1.04
CA ALA A 128 15.58 -16.71 -2.09
C ALA A 128 14.09 -16.74 -2.43
N ALA A 129 13.22 -16.48 -1.45
CA ALA A 129 11.77 -16.52 -1.63
C ALA A 129 11.05 -15.51 -0.74
N TRP A 130 9.76 -15.31 -1.04
CA TRP A 130 8.85 -14.51 -0.23
C TRP A 130 8.05 -15.40 0.72
N GLU A 131 8.23 -15.17 2.02
CA GLU A 131 7.56 -15.91 3.11
C GLU A 131 6.66 -15.01 3.96
#